data_AF-A0A560PEB4-F1
#
_entry.id   AF-A0A560PEB4-F1
#
_cell.length_a   1.000
_cell.length_b   1.000
_cell.length_c   1.000
_cell.angle_alpha   90.00
_cell.angle_beta   90.00
_cell.angle_gamma   90.00
#
_symmetry.space_group_name_H-M   'P 1'
#
loop_
_entity.id
_entity.type
_entity.pdbx_description
1 polymer ?
#
loop_
_entity_poly.entity_id
_entity_poly.type
_entity_poly.pdbx_seq_one_letter_code
_entity_poly.pdbx_strand_id
1 'polypeptide(L)'
;MAITVDGEERDTLSFLLDEPFHDRRRDIWLWLKLYLEKKADFDTATCNGSTMRDEIARFLNRNPRLLKDINPTGDRALLPGECLKWIEEDERQYQWLLHSIEDITDLNPPSGLPRLVHLSRRDHLIAMLDLWDIEIEKKEEAVENLRDAWLNHKARDSDYEWFADKKEGAKRCKCAREWLEKNRRTLSTRLPPFSNYKELLLHFDEANLGPYEQKAMIQEIKRQWNRQQFDERNSDKKQVNVMLSKSVIAQLDELVKQHKIKRAQIVEKLVRMEADTGMYLAED
;
A
#
# COMPACT_ATOMS: atom_id res chain seq x y z
N MET A 1 -11.60 -35.86 18.82
CA MET A 1 -11.86 -36.59 20.09
C MET A 1 -10.73 -36.27 21.05
N ALA A 2 -11.01 -35.75 22.24
CA ALA A 2 -9.98 -35.50 23.25
C ALA A 2 -9.57 -36.83 23.92
N ILE A 3 -8.27 -37.01 24.14
CA ILE A 3 -7.68 -38.15 24.85
C ILE A 3 -7.03 -37.60 26.12
N THR A 4 -7.47 -38.07 27.28
CA THR A 4 -6.93 -37.64 28.57
C THR A 4 -5.72 -38.50 28.93
N VAL A 5 -4.54 -37.89 29.03
CA VAL A 5 -3.32 -38.50 29.59
C VAL A 5 -2.75 -37.50 30.59
N ASP A 6 -2.47 -37.94 31.82
CA ASP A 6 -1.90 -37.12 32.91
C ASP A 6 -2.68 -35.83 33.28
N GLY A 7 -4.00 -35.81 33.05
CA GLY A 7 -4.87 -34.70 33.46
C GLY A 7 -4.91 -33.51 32.50
N GLU A 8 -4.19 -33.58 31.36
CA GLU A 8 -4.31 -32.62 30.26
C GLU A 8 -5.16 -33.22 29.13
N GLU A 9 -6.19 -32.50 28.69
CA GLU A 9 -6.91 -32.86 27.46
C GLU A 9 -6.00 -32.60 26.26
N ARG A 10 -5.45 -33.66 25.67
CA ARG A 10 -4.70 -33.59 24.42
C ARG A 10 -5.56 -34.10 23.29
N ASP A 11 -5.55 -33.40 22.16
CA ASP A 11 -6.19 -33.93 20.96
C ASP A 11 -5.34 -35.04 20.32
N THR A 12 -5.95 -35.77 19.38
CA THR A 12 -5.31 -36.89 18.68
C THR A 12 -4.01 -36.45 17.98
N LEU A 13 -3.92 -35.22 17.49
CA LEU A 13 -2.73 -34.76 16.77
C LEU A 13 -1.57 -34.51 17.74
N SER A 14 -1.83 -33.87 18.89
CA SER A 14 -0.83 -33.67 19.94
C SER A 14 -0.21 -34.99 20.40
N PHE A 15 -1.03 -36.05 20.53
CA PHE A 15 -0.54 -37.38 20.88
C PHE A 15 0.35 -37.98 19.77
N LEU A 16 -0.02 -37.81 18.50
CA LEU A 16 0.73 -38.36 17.37
C LEU A 16 2.10 -37.68 17.17
N LEU A 17 2.20 -36.40 17.48
CA LEU A 17 3.41 -35.59 17.27
C LEU A 17 4.29 -35.46 18.52
N ASP A 18 3.85 -36.01 19.66
CA ASP A 18 4.46 -35.83 20.98
C ASP A 18 4.66 -34.36 21.34
N GLU A 19 3.63 -33.55 21.09
CA GLU A 19 3.70 -32.10 21.27
C GLU A 19 3.25 -31.67 22.68
N PRO A 20 4.07 -30.88 23.39
CA PRO A 20 3.73 -30.38 24.72
C PRO A 20 2.74 -29.21 24.68
N PHE A 21 2.63 -28.49 23.55
CA PHE A 21 1.72 -27.35 23.40
C PHE A 21 1.25 -27.20 21.94
N HIS A 22 0.08 -26.62 21.77
CA HIS A 22 -0.51 -26.32 20.47
C HIS A 22 0.18 -25.11 19.82
N ASP A 23 0.72 -25.31 18.61
CA ASP A 23 1.26 -24.24 17.77
C ASP A 23 0.49 -24.16 16.44
N ARG A 24 -0.35 -23.14 16.33
CA ARG A 24 -1.16 -22.88 15.14
C ARG A 24 -0.33 -22.73 13.87
N ARG A 25 0.83 -22.08 13.93
CA ARG A 25 1.69 -21.88 12.75
C ARG A 25 2.24 -23.21 12.27
N ARG A 26 2.71 -24.04 13.19
CA ARG A 26 3.18 -25.39 12.89
C ARG A 26 2.08 -26.25 12.28
N ASP A 27 0.84 -26.14 12.76
CA ASP A 27 -0.29 -26.86 12.18
C ASP A 27 -0.61 -26.41 10.75
N ILE A 28 -0.60 -25.09 10.48
CA ILE A 28 -0.80 -24.54 9.14
C ILE A 28 0.27 -25.07 8.19
N TRP A 29 1.55 -24.99 8.58
CA TRP A 29 2.66 -25.52 7.80
C TRP A 29 2.50 -27.02 7.53
N LEU A 30 2.18 -27.81 8.56
CA LEU A 30 2.02 -29.26 8.42
C LEU A 30 0.86 -29.61 7.49
N TRP A 31 -0.28 -28.94 7.64
CA TRP A 31 -1.43 -29.10 6.75
C TRP A 31 -1.03 -28.85 5.30
N LEU A 32 -0.35 -27.73 5.03
CA LEU A 32 0.03 -27.33 3.67
C LEU A 32 1.09 -28.25 3.08
N LYS A 33 2.06 -28.68 3.89
CA LYS A 33 3.10 -29.62 3.45
C LYS A 33 2.52 -30.97 3.06
N LEU A 34 1.58 -31.49 3.85
CA LEU A 34 0.87 -32.73 3.53
C LEU A 34 0.00 -32.58 2.28
N TYR A 35 -0.68 -31.45 2.13
CA TYR A 35 -1.51 -31.13 0.97
C TYR A 35 -0.67 -31.06 -0.33
N LEU A 36 0.40 -30.25 -0.34
CA LEU A 36 1.20 -29.97 -1.53
C LEU A 36 2.17 -31.11 -1.87
N GLU A 37 2.97 -31.58 -0.90
CA GLU A 37 4.04 -32.54 -1.17
C GLU A 37 3.58 -33.99 -1.07
N LYS A 38 2.64 -34.28 -0.17
CA LYS A 38 2.15 -35.65 0.09
C LYS A 38 0.81 -35.94 -0.56
N LYS A 39 0.25 -34.96 -1.30
CA LYS A 39 -1.02 -35.08 -2.04
C LYS A 39 -2.16 -35.53 -1.13
N ALA A 40 -2.19 -35.01 0.09
CA ALA A 40 -3.32 -35.23 0.98
C ALA A 40 -4.58 -34.56 0.39
N ASP A 41 -5.66 -35.32 0.27
CA ASP A 41 -6.95 -34.82 -0.22
C ASP A 41 -7.71 -34.08 0.89
N PHE A 42 -7.12 -32.97 1.34
CA PHE A 42 -7.73 -32.08 2.32
C PHE A 42 -8.62 -31.05 1.63
N ASP A 43 -9.74 -30.72 2.26
CA ASP A 43 -10.54 -29.59 1.81
C ASP A 43 -9.83 -28.29 2.18
N THR A 44 -9.50 -27.47 1.19
CA THR A 44 -8.87 -26.14 1.38
C THR A 44 -9.60 -25.22 2.36
N ALA A 45 -10.90 -25.44 2.58
CA ALA A 45 -11.69 -24.73 3.57
C ALA A 45 -11.39 -25.15 5.02
N THR A 46 -10.59 -26.19 5.27
CA THR A 46 -10.24 -26.61 6.64
C THR A 46 -8.91 -26.06 7.11
N CYS A 47 -8.04 -25.61 6.21
CA CYS A 47 -6.76 -25.01 6.59
C CYS A 47 -6.99 -23.79 7.48
N ASN A 48 -6.36 -23.76 8.65
CA ASN A 48 -6.56 -22.78 9.72
C ASN A 48 -8.01 -22.72 10.30
N GLY A 49 -8.86 -23.69 9.97
CA GLY A 49 -10.20 -23.87 10.52
C GLY A 49 -10.20 -24.78 11.76
N SER A 50 -11.35 -24.89 12.42
CA SER A 50 -11.51 -25.71 13.63
C SER A 50 -11.32 -27.21 13.41
N THR A 51 -11.48 -27.69 12.17
CA THR A 51 -11.35 -29.11 11.79
C THR A 51 -9.96 -29.49 11.28
N MET A 52 -9.05 -28.52 11.12
CA MET A 52 -7.71 -28.70 10.54
C MET A 52 -6.94 -29.85 11.22
N ARG A 53 -6.85 -29.81 12.55
CA ARG A 53 -6.06 -30.78 13.32
C ARG A 53 -6.63 -32.20 13.24
N ASP A 54 -7.95 -32.33 13.22
CA ASP A 54 -8.62 -33.62 13.05
C ASP A 54 -8.35 -34.21 11.64
N GLU A 55 -8.23 -33.37 10.60
CA GLU A 55 -7.85 -33.82 9.26
C GLU A 55 -6.42 -34.33 9.19
N ILE A 56 -5.48 -33.56 9.74
CA ILE A 56 -4.08 -33.95 9.83
C ILE A 56 -3.96 -35.28 10.59
N ALA A 57 -4.57 -35.38 11.78
CA ALA A 57 -4.51 -36.59 12.60
C ALA A 57 -5.09 -37.83 11.88
N ARG A 58 -6.22 -37.68 11.18
CA ARG A 58 -6.81 -38.76 10.38
C ARG A 58 -5.87 -39.22 9.26
N PHE A 59 -5.20 -38.29 8.59
CA PHE A 59 -4.25 -38.61 7.52
C PHE A 59 -2.99 -39.30 8.04
N LEU A 60 -2.41 -38.78 9.13
CA LEU A 60 -1.19 -39.33 9.72
C LEU A 60 -1.40 -40.73 10.32
N ASN A 61 -2.55 -40.99 10.94
CA ASN A 61 -2.91 -42.34 11.40
C ASN A 61 -2.92 -43.38 10.27
N ARG A 62 -3.33 -42.97 9.05
CA ARG A 62 -3.30 -43.84 7.86
C ARG A 62 -1.90 -43.94 7.24
N ASN A 63 -1.01 -43.01 7.58
CA ASN A 63 0.35 -42.92 7.03
C ASN A 63 1.43 -42.80 8.13
N PRO A 64 1.57 -43.76 9.07
CA PRO A 64 2.46 -43.60 10.23
C PRO A 64 3.94 -43.42 9.88
N ARG A 65 4.35 -43.81 8.66
CA ARG A 65 5.73 -43.64 8.18
C ARG A 65 6.14 -42.17 8.11
N LEU A 66 5.18 -41.26 7.88
CA LEU A 66 5.46 -39.82 7.77
C LEU A 66 5.83 -39.19 9.11
N LEU A 67 5.39 -39.76 10.24
CA LEU A 67 5.60 -39.19 11.58
C LEU A 67 7.09 -38.97 11.90
N LYS A 68 7.97 -39.84 11.39
CA LYS A 68 9.41 -39.76 11.65
C LYS A 68 10.08 -38.53 11.05
N ASP A 69 9.52 -38.01 9.96
CA ASP A 69 10.12 -36.93 9.19
C ASP A 69 9.51 -35.56 9.54
N ILE A 70 8.35 -35.52 10.20
CA ILE A 70 7.64 -34.26 10.50
C ILE A 70 8.48 -33.33 11.36
N ASN A 71 8.94 -33.79 12.53
CA ASN A 71 9.67 -32.93 13.47
C ASN A 71 11.01 -32.45 12.89
N PRO A 72 11.88 -33.34 12.35
CA PRO A 72 13.14 -32.89 11.74
C PRO A 72 12.94 -31.95 10.56
N THR A 73 11.86 -32.13 9.78
CA THR A 73 11.58 -31.23 8.66
C THR A 73 11.00 -29.89 9.15
N GLY A 74 10.20 -29.91 10.21
CA GLY A 74 9.70 -28.68 10.85
C GLY A 74 10.84 -27.83 11.39
N ASP A 75 11.79 -28.45 12.11
CA ASP A 75 12.96 -27.76 12.67
C ASP A 75 13.84 -27.08 11.61
N ARG A 76 13.86 -27.64 10.39
CA ARG A 76 14.61 -27.07 9.25
C ARG A 76 13.82 -26.03 8.47
N ALA A 77 12.49 -26.11 8.50
CA ALA A 77 11.62 -25.27 7.70
C ALA A 77 11.18 -24.00 8.43
N LEU A 78 10.92 -24.09 9.73
CA LEU A 78 10.26 -23.03 10.50
C LEU A 78 11.28 -22.09 11.16
N LEU A 79 11.36 -20.86 10.68
CA LEU A 79 12.13 -19.81 11.37
C LEU A 79 11.57 -19.52 12.76
N PRO A 80 12.38 -19.06 13.72
CA PRO A 80 11.88 -18.52 14.99
C PRO A 80 10.83 -17.42 14.77
N GLY A 81 9.78 -17.39 15.60
CA GLY A 81 8.70 -16.41 15.47
C GLY A 81 9.17 -14.95 15.54
N GLU A 82 10.28 -14.69 16.22
CA GLU A 82 10.92 -13.37 16.31
C GLU A 82 11.31 -12.80 14.94
N CYS A 83 11.82 -13.64 14.03
CA CYS A 83 12.24 -13.25 12.68
C CYS A 83 11.06 -12.77 11.82
N LEU A 84 9.82 -13.14 12.20
CA LEU A 84 8.59 -12.87 11.45
C LEU A 84 7.67 -11.84 12.14
N LYS A 85 8.08 -11.26 13.28
CA LYS A 85 7.25 -10.30 14.03
C LYS A 85 6.95 -9.01 13.28
N TRP A 86 7.79 -8.63 12.32
CA TRP A 86 7.65 -7.41 11.52
C TRP A 86 6.58 -7.52 10.41
N ILE A 87 6.09 -8.74 10.13
CA ILE A 87 4.98 -8.98 9.22
C ILE A 87 3.68 -8.75 9.98
N GLU A 88 2.95 -7.70 9.60
CA GLU A 88 1.73 -7.23 10.22
C GLU A 88 0.50 -7.64 9.37
N GLU A 89 -0.69 -7.58 9.98
CA GLU A 89 -1.95 -7.70 9.25
C GLU A 89 -2.32 -6.35 8.61
N ASP A 90 -1.54 -5.93 7.61
CA ASP A 90 -1.81 -4.73 6.79
C ASP A 90 -1.93 -5.08 5.31
N GLU A 91 -2.92 -4.49 4.64
CA GLU A 91 -3.17 -4.70 3.21
C GLU A 91 -1.99 -4.30 2.34
N ARG A 92 -1.37 -3.14 2.60
CA ARG A 92 -0.32 -2.63 1.72
C ARG A 92 0.95 -3.44 1.88
N GLN A 93 1.33 -3.75 3.11
CA GLN A 93 2.42 -4.67 3.37
C GLN A 93 2.15 -6.04 2.74
N TYR A 94 0.91 -6.53 2.84
CA TYR A 94 0.52 -7.80 2.23
C TYR A 94 0.73 -7.83 0.72
N GLN A 95 0.19 -6.86 -0.02
CA GLN A 95 0.34 -6.82 -1.48
C GLN A 95 1.81 -6.73 -1.90
N TRP A 96 2.60 -5.90 -1.20
CA TRP A 96 4.02 -5.72 -1.50
C TRP A 96 4.84 -6.98 -1.21
N LEU A 97 4.60 -7.61 -0.05
CA LEU A 97 5.31 -8.83 0.34
C LEU A 97 4.88 -10.03 -0.47
N LEU A 98 3.60 -10.12 -0.86
CA LEU A 98 3.12 -11.23 -1.68
C LEU A 98 3.95 -11.32 -2.96
N HIS A 99 4.07 -10.20 -3.69
CA HIS A 99 4.87 -10.15 -4.91
C HIS A 99 6.36 -10.42 -4.66
N SER A 100 6.91 -9.87 -3.57
CA SER A 100 8.33 -10.06 -3.24
C SER A 100 8.67 -11.49 -2.82
N ILE A 101 7.76 -12.17 -2.13
CA ILE A 101 7.91 -13.58 -1.73
C ILE A 101 7.71 -14.49 -2.95
N GLU A 102 6.72 -14.19 -3.78
CA GLU A 102 6.51 -14.82 -5.08
C GLU A 102 7.78 -14.78 -5.94
N ASP A 103 8.50 -13.66 -6.00
CA ASP A 103 9.72 -13.54 -6.80
C ASP A 103 10.91 -14.37 -6.27
N ILE A 104 11.01 -14.57 -4.95
CA ILE A 104 12.13 -15.33 -4.34
C ILE A 104 11.82 -16.81 -4.10
N THR A 105 10.55 -17.21 -4.23
CA THR A 105 10.09 -18.58 -4.01
C THR A 105 9.56 -19.20 -5.30
N ASP A 106 9.52 -20.53 -5.36
CA ASP A 106 8.87 -21.24 -6.46
C ASP A 106 7.32 -21.29 -6.32
N LEU A 107 6.74 -20.48 -5.42
CA LEU A 107 5.30 -20.44 -5.13
C LEU A 107 4.54 -19.44 -6.02
N ASN A 108 5.08 -19.09 -7.18
CA ASN A 108 4.39 -18.28 -8.18
C ASN A 108 3.17 -19.00 -8.78
N PRO A 109 2.09 -18.28 -9.12
CA PRO A 109 0.98 -18.86 -9.89
C PRO A 109 1.47 -19.49 -11.20
N PRO A 110 1.00 -20.70 -11.59
CA PRO A 110 -0.11 -21.47 -11.02
C PRO A 110 0.29 -22.45 -9.89
N SER A 111 1.57 -22.49 -9.52
CA SER A 111 2.13 -23.40 -8.50
C SER A 111 1.99 -22.90 -7.06
N GLY A 112 1.45 -21.68 -6.87
CA GLY A 112 1.27 -21.05 -5.58
C GLY A 112 0.22 -21.71 -4.68
N LEU A 113 0.07 -21.15 -3.48
CA LEU A 113 -0.90 -21.64 -2.51
C LEU A 113 -2.33 -21.57 -3.09
N PRO A 114 -3.16 -22.60 -2.84
CA PRO A 114 -4.57 -22.54 -3.22
C PRO A 114 -5.27 -21.40 -2.45
N ARG A 115 -6.49 -21.06 -2.86
CA ARG A 115 -7.28 -20.08 -2.12
C ARG A 115 -7.72 -20.67 -0.77
N LEU A 116 -7.09 -20.21 0.31
CA LEU A 116 -7.33 -20.69 1.68
C LEU A 116 -8.14 -19.65 2.45
N VAL A 117 -9.44 -19.95 2.68
CA VAL A 117 -10.42 -18.96 3.15
C VAL A 117 -10.28 -18.54 4.61
N HIS A 118 -9.59 -19.32 5.44
CA HIS A 118 -9.38 -19.01 6.86
C HIS A 118 -7.97 -18.52 7.17
N LEU A 119 -7.09 -18.38 6.17
CA LEU A 119 -5.79 -17.74 6.39
C LEU A 119 -5.96 -16.21 6.38
N SER A 120 -5.45 -15.59 7.43
CA SER A 120 -5.22 -14.14 7.43
C SER A 120 -4.14 -13.78 6.42
N ARG A 121 -4.03 -12.51 6.04
CA ARG A 121 -2.97 -12.06 5.10
C ARG A 121 -1.60 -12.34 5.67
N ARG A 122 -1.41 -12.05 6.96
CA ARG A 122 -0.18 -12.32 7.68
C ARG A 122 0.14 -13.81 7.70
N ASP A 123 -0.83 -14.67 8.08
CA ASP A 123 -0.60 -16.11 8.14
C ASP A 123 -0.34 -16.69 6.74
N HIS A 124 -0.94 -16.11 5.69
CA HIS A 124 -0.67 -16.50 4.30
C HIS A 124 0.79 -16.25 3.90
N LEU A 125 1.33 -15.05 4.14
CA LEU A 125 2.73 -14.75 3.84
C LEU A 125 3.70 -15.63 4.64
N ILE A 126 3.41 -15.83 5.94
CA ILE A 126 4.22 -16.71 6.80
C ILE A 126 4.20 -18.14 6.29
N ALA A 127 3.03 -18.65 5.88
CA ALA A 127 2.92 -19.99 5.33
C ALA A 127 3.76 -20.17 4.05
N MET A 128 3.82 -19.15 3.18
CA MET A 128 4.68 -19.19 1.99
C MET A 128 6.17 -19.29 2.36
N LEU A 129 6.62 -18.50 3.34
CA LEU A 129 8.00 -18.56 3.85
C LEU A 129 8.31 -19.90 4.54
N ASP A 130 7.36 -20.44 5.30
CA ASP A 130 7.49 -21.72 6.00
C ASP A 130 7.59 -22.90 5.02
N LEU A 131 6.90 -22.82 3.88
CA LEU A 131 6.95 -23.83 2.82
C LEU A 131 8.17 -23.72 1.91
N TRP A 132 8.87 -22.59 1.91
CA TRP A 132 10.04 -22.40 1.08
C TRP A 132 11.19 -23.33 1.51
N ASP A 133 11.50 -24.33 0.70
CA ASP A 133 12.44 -25.39 1.04
C ASP A 133 13.89 -25.01 0.71
N ILE A 134 14.50 -24.20 1.58
CA ILE A 134 15.90 -23.81 1.53
C ILE A 134 16.54 -23.94 2.91
N GLU A 135 17.88 -23.87 2.97
CA GLU A 135 18.62 -23.86 4.23
C GLU A 135 18.14 -22.73 5.15
N ILE A 136 17.94 -23.04 6.43
CA ILE A 136 17.30 -22.14 7.38
C ILE A 136 18.07 -20.82 7.56
N GLU A 137 19.40 -20.85 7.51
CA GLU A 137 20.26 -19.66 7.56
C GLU A 137 20.03 -18.75 6.36
N LYS A 138 19.96 -19.31 5.15
CA LYS A 138 19.65 -18.55 3.92
C LYS A 138 18.23 -17.99 3.95
N LYS A 139 17.29 -18.72 4.53
CA LYS A 139 15.91 -18.27 4.72
C LYS A 139 15.85 -17.08 5.66
N GLU A 140 16.56 -17.15 6.78
CA GLU A 140 16.66 -16.05 7.74
C GLU A 140 17.21 -14.79 7.08
N GLU A 141 18.34 -14.90 6.37
CA GLU A 141 18.93 -13.79 5.61
C GLU A 141 17.96 -13.22 4.56
N ALA A 142 17.24 -14.06 3.83
CA ALA A 142 16.25 -13.61 2.85
C ALA A 142 15.07 -12.87 3.50
N VAL A 143 14.58 -13.33 4.66
CA VAL A 143 13.52 -12.66 5.42
C VAL A 143 14.00 -11.32 5.99
N GLU A 144 15.25 -11.23 6.45
CA GLU A 144 15.85 -9.96 6.86
C GLU A 144 15.98 -8.98 5.68
N ASN A 145 16.43 -9.46 4.52
CA ASN A 145 16.50 -8.64 3.30
C ASN A 145 15.11 -8.14 2.86
N LEU A 146 14.07 -8.97 2.95
CA LEU A 146 12.68 -8.56 2.71
C LEU A 146 12.22 -7.47 3.68
N ARG A 147 12.57 -7.60 4.96
CA ARG A 147 12.26 -6.60 5.99
C ARG A 147 12.90 -5.26 5.65
N ASP A 148 14.19 -5.27 5.33
CA ASP A 148 14.94 -4.05 5.01
C ASP A 148 14.44 -3.40 3.72
N ALA A 149 14.12 -4.21 2.71
CA ALA A 149 13.51 -3.74 1.48
C ALA A 149 12.13 -3.10 1.73
N TRP A 150 11.30 -3.69 2.59
CA TRP A 150 10.02 -3.12 3.01
C TRP A 150 10.19 -1.80 3.77
N LEU A 151 11.13 -1.72 4.71
CA LEU A 151 11.42 -0.48 5.45
C LEU A 151 11.91 0.63 4.53
N ASN A 152 12.78 0.31 3.58
CA ASN A 152 13.25 1.24 2.56
C ASN A 152 12.13 1.69 1.62
N HIS A 153 11.24 0.78 1.23
CA HIS A 153 10.04 1.10 0.46
C HIS A 153 9.15 2.10 1.20
N LYS A 154 8.82 1.79 2.47
CA LYS A 154 8.01 2.65 3.35
C LYS A 154 8.67 4.00 3.63
N ALA A 155 10.00 4.06 3.76
CA ALA A 155 10.72 5.32 3.97
C ALA A 155 10.49 6.33 2.83
N ARG A 156 10.18 5.84 1.62
CA ARG A 156 9.90 6.68 0.45
C ARG A 156 8.49 7.26 0.44
N ASP A 157 7.62 6.86 1.36
CA ASP A 157 6.29 7.44 1.54
C ASP A 157 6.33 8.96 1.82
N SER A 158 7.46 9.46 2.33
CA SER A 158 7.70 10.90 2.51
C SER A 158 7.54 11.70 1.23
N ASP A 159 7.83 11.12 0.06
CA ASP A 159 7.64 11.78 -1.23
C ASP A 159 6.15 12.10 -1.49
N TYR A 160 5.25 11.34 -0.85
CA TYR A 160 3.80 11.44 -0.97
C TYR A 160 3.15 12.16 0.23
N GLU A 161 3.90 12.60 1.24
CA GLU A 161 3.36 13.20 2.47
C GLU A 161 2.42 14.38 2.22
N TRP A 162 2.64 15.10 1.11
CA TRP A 162 1.76 16.19 0.67
C TRP A 162 0.29 15.76 0.46
N PHE A 163 0.03 14.50 0.16
CA PHE A 163 -1.33 13.95 0.02
C PHE A 163 -1.96 13.53 1.36
N ALA A 164 -1.17 13.40 2.43
CA ALA A 164 -1.64 12.99 3.76
C ALA A 164 -2.30 14.13 4.57
N ASP A 165 -2.55 15.27 3.94
CA ASP A 165 -3.15 16.44 4.57
C ASP A 165 -4.57 16.16 5.09
N LYS A 166 -4.84 16.51 6.35
CA LYS A 166 -6.11 16.21 7.02
C LYS A 166 -7.33 16.91 6.41
N LYS A 167 -7.14 18.08 5.78
CA LYS A 167 -8.24 18.91 5.25
C LYS A 167 -8.36 18.79 3.75
N GLU A 168 -7.22 18.82 3.06
CA GLU A 168 -7.16 18.87 1.61
C GLU A 168 -6.71 17.55 0.98
N GLY A 169 -6.22 16.58 1.76
CA GLY A 169 -5.62 15.35 1.26
C GLY A 169 -6.53 14.58 0.29
N ALA A 170 -7.82 14.43 0.63
CA ALA A 170 -8.79 13.78 -0.26
C ALA A 170 -8.97 14.53 -1.59
N LYS A 171 -8.98 15.87 -1.56
CA LYS A 171 -9.07 16.70 -2.79
C LYS A 171 -7.79 16.62 -3.61
N ARG A 172 -6.62 16.61 -2.96
CA ARG A 172 -5.31 16.42 -3.61
C ARG A 172 -5.22 15.03 -4.26
N CYS A 173 -5.71 13.99 -3.60
CA CYS A 173 -5.80 12.63 -4.17
C CYS A 173 -6.72 12.60 -5.39
N LYS A 174 -7.88 13.27 -5.33
CA LYS A 174 -8.77 13.41 -6.48
C LYS A 174 -8.09 14.12 -7.66
N CYS A 175 -7.39 15.24 -7.40
CA CYS A 175 -6.62 15.96 -8.41
C CYS A 175 -5.53 15.08 -9.05
N ALA A 176 -4.83 14.28 -8.23
CA ALA A 176 -3.84 13.31 -8.72
C ALA A 176 -4.48 12.27 -9.66
N ARG A 177 -5.65 11.73 -9.29
CA ARG A 177 -6.38 10.77 -10.13
C ARG A 177 -6.77 11.39 -11.47
N GLU A 178 -7.37 12.58 -11.46
CA GLU A 178 -7.76 13.30 -12.69
C GLU A 178 -6.55 13.58 -13.59
N TRP A 179 -5.41 13.92 -12.99
CA TRP A 179 -4.16 14.10 -13.73
C TRP A 179 -3.70 12.79 -14.37
N LEU A 180 -3.74 11.67 -13.64
CA LEU A 180 -3.34 10.35 -14.15
C LEU A 180 -4.26 9.85 -15.28
N GLU A 181 -5.57 9.98 -15.12
CA GLU A 181 -6.55 9.62 -16.16
C GLU A 181 -6.31 10.38 -17.47
N LYS A 182 -5.95 11.66 -17.35
CA LYS A 182 -5.67 12.52 -18.51
C LYS A 182 -4.33 12.20 -19.19
N ASN A 183 -3.28 11.98 -18.40
CA ASN A 183 -1.91 11.90 -18.91
C ASN A 183 -1.43 10.46 -19.12
N ARG A 184 -2.06 9.46 -18.48
CA ARG A 184 -1.65 8.04 -18.50
C ARG A 184 -2.82 7.08 -18.57
N ARG A 185 -3.58 7.17 -19.67
CA ARG A 185 -4.69 6.28 -19.99
C ARG A 185 -4.33 4.78 -19.95
N THR A 186 -3.08 4.43 -20.22
CA THR A 186 -2.60 3.03 -20.21
C THR A 186 -2.36 2.47 -18.81
N LEU A 187 -1.95 3.30 -17.84
CA LEU A 187 -1.80 2.88 -16.44
C LEU A 187 -3.15 2.92 -15.70
N SER A 188 -3.97 3.92 -16.02
CA SER A 188 -5.22 4.20 -15.29
C SER A 188 -6.33 3.18 -15.52
N THR A 189 -6.29 2.37 -16.59
CA THR A 189 -7.38 1.43 -16.92
C THR A 189 -7.32 0.12 -16.16
N ARG A 190 -6.16 -0.25 -15.61
CA ARG A 190 -5.98 -1.52 -14.87
C ARG A 190 -5.96 -1.34 -13.35
N LEU A 191 -5.54 -0.16 -12.89
CA LEU A 191 -5.36 0.10 -11.47
C LEU A 191 -6.67 0.63 -10.83
N PRO A 192 -6.99 0.21 -9.59
CA PRO A 192 -8.18 0.68 -8.90
C PRO A 192 -8.14 2.20 -8.68
N PRO A 193 -9.30 2.89 -8.74
CA PRO A 193 -9.36 4.32 -8.48
C PRO A 193 -9.08 4.61 -7.01
N PHE A 194 -8.29 5.65 -6.73
CA PHE A 194 -7.91 6.02 -5.36
C PHE A 194 -8.42 7.41 -4.94
N SER A 195 -8.98 7.51 -3.74
CA SER A 195 -9.68 8.69 -3.21
C SER A 195 -9.01 9.27 -1.97
N ASN A 196 -8.13 8.50 -1.34
CA ASN A 196 -7.43 8.85 -0.11
C ASN A 196 -5.95 8.48 -0.18
N TYR A 197 -5.20 8.89 0.85
CA TYR A 197 -3.75 8.69 0.90
C TYR A 197 -3.34 7.22 0.86
N LYS A 198 -4.06 6.33 1.57
CA LYS A 198 -3.72 4.90 1.61
C LYS A 198 -3.91 4.23 0.24
N GLU A 199 -5.03 4.53 -0.42
CA GLU A 199 -5.32 4.03 -1.77
C GLU A 199 -4.33 4.60 -2.80
N LEU A 200 -3.90 5.86 -2.62
CA LEU A 200 -2.90 6.48 -3.49
C LEU A 200 -1.57 5.73 -3.40
N LEU A 201 -1.12 5.41 -2.19
CA LEU A 201 0.12 4.66 -1.98
C LEU A 201 0.06 3.27 -2.63
N LEU A 202 -1.02 2.52 -2.40
CA LEU A 202 -1.26 1.23 -3.06
C LEU A 202 -1.19 1.34 -4.60
N HIS A 203 -1.83 2.37 -5.17
CA HIS A 203 -1.82 2.60 -6.61
C HIS A 203 -0.41 2.83 -7.16
N PHE A 204 0.43 3.60 -6.47
CA PHE A 204 1.80 3.86 -6.93
C PHE A 204 2.75 2.68 -6.69
N ASP A 205 2.49 1.84 -5.70
CA ASP A 205 3.21 0.59 -5.48
C ASP A 205 2.96 -0.39 -6.65
N GLU A 206 1.72 -0.50 -7.12
CA GLU A 206 1.33 -1.39 -8.24
C GLU A 206 1.74 -0.84 -9.63
N ALA A 207 1.95 0.47 -9.76
CA ALA A 207 2.17 1.10 -11.07
C ALA A 207 3.52 0.75 -11.73
N ASN A 208 4.42 0.03 -11.03
CA ASN A 208 5.75 -0.36 -11.48
C ASN A 208 6.53 0.81 -12.12
N LEU A 209 6.54 1.95 -11.44
CA LEU A 209 7.17 3.19 -11.92
C LEU A 209 8.51 3.43 -11.23
N GLY A 210 9.48 3.96 -11.98
CA GLY A 210 10.78 4.32 -11.43
C GLY A 210 10.68 5.47 -10.41
N PRO A 211 11.59 5.55 -9.41
CA PRO A 211 11.59 6.62 -8.40
C PRO A 211 11.56 8.04 -8.97
N TYR A 212 12.35 8.28 -10.03
CA TYR A 212 12.44 9.59 -10.68
C TYR A 212 11.16 9.97 -11.41
N GLU A 213 10.53 9.00 -12.05
CA GLU A 213 9.28 9.17 -12.77
C GLU A 213 8.14 9.49 -11.80
N GLN A 214 8.03 8.74 -10.70
CA GLN A 214 7.07 9.02 -9.63
C GLN A 214 7.25 10.44 -9.08
N LYS A 215 8.48 10.84 -8.76
CA LYS A 215 8.76 12.20 -8.28
C LYS A 215 8.36 13.28 -9.28
N ALA A 216 8.69 13.10 -10.56
CA ALA A 216 8.30 14.04 -11.61
C ALA A 216 6.77 14.15 -11.72
N MET A 217 6.05 13.03 -11.65
CA MET A 217 4.59 13.02 -11.68
C MET A 217 3.99 13.76 -10.49
N ILE A 218 4.47 13.51 -9.27
CA ILE A 218 4.02 14.20 -8.05
C ILE A 218 4.22 15.72 -8.19
N GLN A 219 5.33 16.17 -8.79
CA GLN A 219 5.58 17.60 -9.01
C GLN A 219 4.60 18.21 -10.01
N GLU A 220 4.27 17.52 -11.10
CA GLU A 220 3.27 18.00 -12.06
C GLU A 220 1.86 18.05 -11.46
N ILE A 221 1.50 17.06 -10.63
CA ILE A 221 0.23 17.07 -9.89
C ILE A 221 0.18 18.27 -8.95
N LYS A 222 1.24 18.52 -8.18
CA LYS A 222 1.35 19.70 -7.29
C LYS A 222 1.20 21.01 -8.06
N ARG A 223 1.82 21.11 -9.24
CA ARG A 223 1.70 22.28 -10.13
C ARG A 223 0.26 22.48 -10.61
N GLN A 224 -0.41 21.42 -11.04
CA GLN A 224 -1.82 21.49 -11.46
C GLN A 224 -2.72 21.92 -10.31
N TRP A 225 -2.55 21.31 -9.13
CA TRP A 225 -3.30 21.70 -7.94
C TRP A 225 -3.14 23.18 -7.59
N ASN A 226 -1.90 23.68 -7.58
CA ASN A 226 -1.63 25.09 -7.27
C ASN A 226 -2.29 26.04 -8.29
N ARG A 227 -2.34 25.66 -9.57
CA ARG A 227 -3.08 26.41 -10.59
C ARG A 227 -4.58 26.39 -10.32
N GLN A 228 -5.17 25.23 -10.06
CA GLN A 228 -6.59 25.11 -9.73
C GLN A 228 -6.95 25.95 -8.49
N GLN A 229 -6.15 25.89 -7.43
CA GLN A 229 -6.36 26.69 -6.23
C GLN A 229 -6.17 28.20 -6.49
N PHE A 230 -5.26 28.58 -7.38
CA PHE A 230 -5.12 29.98 -7.78
C PHE A 230 -6.35 30.46 -8.56
N ASP A 231 -6.84 29.67 -9.51
CA ASP A 231 -8.01 29.99 -10.32
C ASP A 231 -9.27 30.05 -9.47
N GLU A 232 -9.46 29.13 -8.52
CA GLU A 232 -10.58 29.16 -7.56
C GLU A 232 -10.56 30.41 -6.69
N ARG A 233 -9.39 30.86 -6.23
CA ARG A 233 -9.25 32.08 -5.41
C ARG A 233 -9.38 33.38 -6.20
N ASN A 234 -9.24 33.30 -7.52
CA ASN A 234 -9.28 34.44 -8.44
C ASN A 234 -10.37 34.24 -9.49
N SER A 235 -11.45 33.53 -9.19
CA SER A 235 -12.50 33.23 -10.16
C SER A 235 -13.17 34.49 -10.74
N ASP A 236 -13.17 35.57 -9.97
CA ASP A 236 -13.65 36.91 -10.33
C ASP A 236 -12.56 37.82 -10.93
N LYS A 237 -11.30 37.37 -10.98
CA LYS A 237 -10.14 38.19 -11.32
C LYS A 237 -9.35 37.57 -12.46
N LYS A 238 -9.23 38.32 -13.56
CA LYS A 238 -8.34 37.98 -14.67
C LYS A 238 -7.11 38.87 -14.63
N GLN A 239 -5.92 38.27 -14.61
CA GLN A 239 -4.69 39.06 -14.78
C GLN A 239 -4.64 39.58 -16.23
N VAL A 240 -4.57 40.91 -16.38
CA VAL A 240 -4.43 41.59 -17.67
C VAL A 240 -3.04 42.22 -17.71
N ASN A 241 -2.23 41.85 -18.70
CA ASN A 241 -0.93 42.47 -18.93
C ASN A 241 -1.13 43.74 -19.75
N VAL A 242 -0.93 44.90 -19.13
CA VAL A 242 -1.02 46.21 -19.78
C VAL A 242 0.37 46.82 -19.85
N MET A 243 0.82 47.21 -21.04
CA MET A 243 2.01 48.05 -21.18
C MET A 243 1.63 49.50 -20.90
N LEU A 244 2.23 50.07 -19.85
CA LEU A 244 2.07 51.48 -19.48
C LEU A 244 3.41 52.19 -19.66
N SER A 245 3.37 53.47 -20.01
CA SER A 245 4.58 54.28 -20.08
C SER A 245 5.23 54.40 -18.68
N LYS A 246 6.55 54.60 -18.64
CA LYS A 246 7.29 54.77 -17.38
C LYS A 246 6.73 55.94 -16.54
N SER A 247 6.26 57.01 -17.20
CA SER A 247 5.66 58.16 -16.52
C SER A 247 4.33 57.79 -15.84
N VAL A 248 3.46 57.04 -16.51
CA VAL A 248 2.18 56.58 -15.94
C VAL A 248 2.42 55.62 -14.77
N ILE A 249 3.43 54.75 -14.85
CA ILE A 249 3.82 53.88 -13.72
C ILE A 249 4.24 54.72 -12.50
N ALA A 250 5.03 55.77 -12.70
CA ALA A 250 5.44 56.66 -11.62
C ALA A 250 4.26 57.41 -10.98
N GLN A 251 3.29 57.86 -11.78
CA GLN A 251 2.05 58.46 -11.27
C GLN A 251 1.22 57.46 -10.47
N LEU A 252 1.11 56.21 -10.95
CA LEU A 252 0.42 55.14 -10.24
C LEU A 252 1.06 54.86 -8.87
N ASP A 253 2.40 54.91 -8.78
CA ASP A 253 3.13 54.75 -7.53
C ASP A 253 2.90 55.87 -6.52
N GLU A 254 2.79 57.10 -7.00
CA GLU A 254 2.47 58.23 -6.15
C GLU A 254 1.04 58.10 -5.59
N LEU A 255 0.08 57.69 -6.41
CA LEU A 255 -1.29 57.40 -5.95
C LEU A 255 -1.32 56.25 -4.92
N VAL A 256 -0.49 55.21 -5.08
CA VAL A 256 -0.33 54.15 -4.08
C VAL A 256 0.16 54.69 -2.74
N LYS A 257 1.15 55.58 -2.75
CA LYS A 257 1.67 56.19 -1.51
C LYS A 257 0.61 57.07 -0.85
N GLN A 258 -0.09 57.87 -1.62
CA GLN A 258 -1.11 58.80 -1.12
C GLN A 258 -2.31 58.06 -0.52
N HIS A 259 -2.83 57.04 -1.22
CA HIS A 259 -4.06 56.35 -0.83
C HIS A 259 -3.83 55.06 -0.03
N LYS A 260 -2.57 54.61 0.14
CA LYS A 260 -2.17 53.40 0.89
C LYS A 260 -2.91 52.12 0.44
N ILE A 261 -3.22 52.01 -0.84
CA ILE A 261 -3.86 50.84 -1.46
C ILE A 261 -2.98 50.28 -2.59
N LYS A 262 -3.19 49.02 -2.98
CA LYS A 262 -2.36 48.35 -4.00
C LYS A 262 -2.59 48.97 -5.38
N ARG A 263 -1.56 48.98 -6.23
CA ARG A 263 -1.63 49.43 -7.64
C ARG A 263 -2.88 48.91 -8.37
N ALA A 264 -3.15 47.61 -8.29
CA ALA A 264 -4.33 47.00 -8.94
C ALA A 264 -5.67 47.58 -8.43
N GLN A 265 -5.79 47.89 -7.14
CA GLN A 265 -7.01 48.49 -6.58
C GLN A 265 -7.22 49.93 -7.06
N ILE A 266 -6.13 50.68 -7.30
CA ILE A 266 -6.21 52.02 -7.89
C ILE A 266 -6.72 51.92 -9.32
N VAL A 267 -6.13 51.03 -10.13
CA VAL A 267 -6.57 50.79 -11.51
C VAL A 267 -8.04 50.37 -11.56
N GLU A 268 -8.46 49.40 -10.74
CA GLU A 268 -9.86 48.98 -10.68
C GLU A 268 -10.80 50.13 -10.28
N LYS A 269 -10.43 50.96 -9.30
CA LYS A 269 -11.25 52.10 -8.89
C LYS A 269 -11.38 53.14 -9.99
N LEU A 270 -10.29 53.47 -10.69
CA LEU A 270 -10.31 54.42 -11.80
C LEU A 270 -11.15 53.91 -12.96
N VAL A 271 -10.98 52.64 -13.35
CA VAL A 271 -11.78 52.01 -14.41
C VAL A 271 -13.27 51.96 -14.03
N ARG A 272 -13.58 51.60 -12.78
CA ARG A 272 -14.97 51.56 -12.30
C ARG A 272 -15.62 52.94 -12.26
N MET A 273 -14.90 53.93 -11.74
CA MET A 273 -15.38 55.32 -11.71
C MET A 273 -15.71 55.81 -13.12
N GLU A 274 -14.84 55.51 -14.08
CA GLU A 274 -15.08 55.90 -15.47
C GLU A 274 -16.22 55.11 -16.11
N ALA A 275 -16.33 53.81 -15.87
CA ALA A 275 -17.45 53.00 -16.37
C ALA A 275 -18.81 53.46 -15.80
N ASP A 276 -18.84 53.91 -14.54
CA ASP A 276 -20.06 54.33 -13.86
C ASP A 276 -20.48 55.77 -14.23
N THR A 277 -19.50 56.68 -14.41
CA THR A 277 -19.76 58.12 -14.61
C THR A 277 -19.59 58.59 -16.06
N GLY A 278 -18.79 57.88 -16.86
CA GLY A 278 -18.50 58.21 -18.26
C GLY A 278 -17.90 59.59 -18.47
N MET A 279 -17.19 60.15 -17.48
CA MET A 279 -16.79 61.57 -17.52
C MET A 279 -15.48 61.82 -18.27
N TYR A 280 -14.56 60.86 -18.29
CA TYR A 280 -13.19 61.07 -18.74
C TYR A 280 -12.87 60.44 -20.10
N LEU A 281 -13.68 59.48 -20.56
CA LEU A 281 -13.56 58.79 -21.85
C LEU A 281 -14.75 59.05 -22.79
N ALA A 282 -15.74 59.84 -22.38
CA ALA A 282 -16.81 60.28 -23.26
C ALA A 282 -16.32 61.42 -24.17
N GLU A 283 -15.49 61.09 -25.16
CA GLU A 283 -15.26 61.88 -26.36
C GLU A 283 -14.44 61.04 -27.36
N ASP A 284 -15.14 60.56 -28.39
CA ASP A 284 -14.67 60.42 -29.78
C ASP A 284 -15.84 60.76 -30.72
#